data_AF-A0A0F9S345-F1
#
_entry.id   AF-A0A0F9S345-F1
#
_cell.length_a   1.000
_cell.length_b   1.000
_cell.length_c   1.000
_cell.angle_alpha   90.00
_cell.angle_beta   90.00
_cell.angle_gamma   90.00
#
_symmetry.space_group_name_H-M   'P 1'
#
loop_
_entity.id
_entity.type
_entity.pdbx_description
1 polymer ?
#
loop_
_entity_poly.entity_id
_entity_poly.type
_entity_poly.pdbx_seq_one_letter_code
_entity_poly.pdbx_strand_id
1 'polypeptide(L)'
;MKALSLRDYGRDGRNFATYVYLGVKKIETRKWGTAYRGDILICCSAGSKSQHAGLALCIVEVVHIRMMAKVDERDACCELYPKARSWILKNHRSLSRHFPVKGTLGLYDVEIPKDVKIKPTGLF
;
A
#
# COMPACT_ATOMS: atom_id res chain seq x y z
N MET A 1 -1.52 4.64 -13.68
CA MET A 1 -2.51 4.40 -12.60
C MET A 1 -2.09 5.14 -11.34
N LYS A 2 -3.00 5.33 -10.38
CA LYS A 2 -2.64 5.96 -9.10
C LYS A 2 -1.73 5.05 -8.27
N ALA A 3 -0.86 5.65 -7.48
CA ALA A 3 0.10 4.97 -6.63
C ALA A 3 0.20 5.64 -5.26
N LEU A 4 0.58 4.86 -4.24
CA LEU A 4 0.81 5.33 -2.89
C LEU A 4 2.10 4.71 -2.34
N SER A 5 3.01 5.57 -1.85
CA SER A 5 4.23 5.12 -1.17
C SER A 5 4.00 4.86 0.31
N LEU A 6 4.34 3.65 0.77
CA LEU A 6 4.37 3.22 2.17
C LEU A 6 5.82 3.07 2.63
N ARG A 7 6.06 3.07 3.95
CA ARG A 7 7.41 2.94 4.52
C ARG A 7 7.61 1.61 5.20
N ASP A 8 8.76 0.99 4.93
CA ASP A 8 9.28 -0.11 5.73
C ASP A 8 10.41 0.38 6.64
N TYR A 9 10.34 0.05 7.93
CA TYR A 9 11.29 0.52 8.93
C TYR A 9 12.42 -0.49 9.22
N GLY A 10 12.35 -1.72 8.71
CA GLY A 10 13.39 -2.73 8.81
C GLY A 10 13.17 -3.73 9.95
N ARG A 11 14.27 -4.32 10.46
CA ARG A 11 14.29 -5.46 11.40
C ARG A 11 13.39 -5.27 12.63
N ASP A 12 13.41 -4.09 13.22
CA ASP A 12 12.73 -3.80 14.50
C ASP A 12 11.47 -2.93 14.31
N GLY A 13 11.05 -2.73 13.06
CA GLY A 13 10.00 -1.77 12.71
C GLY A 13 8.85 -2.38 11.91
N ARG A 14 7.76 -1.61 11.80
CA ARG A 14 6.58 -2.02 11.02
C ARG A 14 6.86 -1.89 9.53
N ASN A 15 6.82 -2.99 8.78
CA ASN A 15 7.11 -2.98 7.35
C ASN A 15 5.82 -2.83 6.54
N PHE A 16 5.22 -1.62 6.56
CA PHE A 16 3.87 -1.40 6.03
C PHE A 16 3.72 -1.68 4.54
N ALA A 17 4.70 -1.33 3.70
CA ALA A 17 4.64 -1.64 2.27
C ALA A 17 4.64 -3.15 2.06
N THR A 18 5.54 -3.83 2.76
CA THR A 18 5.65 -5.29 2.75
C THR A 18 4.40 -5.96 3.31
N TYR A 19 3.77 -5.44 4.36
CA TYR A 19 2.56 -6.02 4.93
C TYR A 19 1.37 -5.94 3.98
N VAL A 20 1.23 -4.86 3.20
CA VAL A 20 0.18 -4.80 2.17
C VAL A 20 0.49 -5.80 1.05
N TYR A 21 1.74 -5.86 0.59
CA TYR A 21 2.20 -6.83 -0.42
C TYR A 21 1.96 -8.29 -0.01
N LEU A 22 2.13 -8.62 1.27
CA LEU A 22 1.86 -9.97 1.81
C LEU A 22 0.37 -10.21 2.14
N GLY A 23 -0.51 -9.24 1.91
CA GLY A 23 -1.94 -9.33 2.24
C GLY A 23 -2.25 -9.30 3.74
N VAL A 24 -1.26 -9.00 4.59
CA VAL A 24 -1.42 -8.91 6.05
C VAL A 24 -2.12 -7.61 6.44
N LYS A 25 -1.71 -6.49 5.85
CA LYS A 25 -2.28 -5.16 6.11
C LYS A 25 -3.39 -4.87 5.11
N LYS A 26 -4.64 -4.90 5.58
CA LYS A 26 -5.87 -4.70 4.79
C LYS A 26 -6.43 -3.29 4.93
N ILE A 27 -5.91 -2.52 5.88
CA ILE A 27 -6.27 -1.11 6.08
C ILE A 27 -4.99 -0.28 6.02
N GLU A 28 -4.92 0.68 5.10
CA GLU A 28 -3.91 1.73 5.16
C GLU A 28 -4.40 2.88 6.04
N THR A 29 -3.50 3.60 6.71
CA THR A 29 -3.89 4.73 7.57
C THR A 29 -3.20 6.02 7.16
N ARG A 30 -3.94 7.12 7.10
CA ARG A 30 -3.40 8.46 6.82
C ARG A 30 -4.11 9.51 7.65
N LYS A 31 -3.44 10.64 7.92
CA LYS A 31 -4.06 11.84 8.51
C LYS A 31 -4.89 12.65 7.51
N TRP A 32 -4.80 12.32 6.22
CA TRP A 32 -5.54 12.94 5.13
C TRP A 32 -6.38 11.89 4.38
N GLY A 33 -7.37 12.36 3.63
CA GLY A 33 -8.24 11.51 2.81
C GLY A 33 -8.31 12.00 1.37
N THR A 34 -8.96 11.21 0.51
CA THR A 34 -9.21 11.53 -0.89
C THR A 34 -10.60 11.04 -1.31
N ALA A 35 -11.17 11.68 -2.33
CA ALA A 35 -12.38 11.19 -2.99
C ALA A 35 -12.11 9.97 -3.89
N TYR A 36 -10.85 9.70 -4.23
CA TYR A 36 -10.48 8.58 -5.11
C TYR A 36 -10.92 7.22 -4.54
N ARG A 37 -11.55 6.42 -5.40
CA ARG A 37 -11.88 5.00 -5.17
C ARG A 37 -11.49 4.22 -6.41
N GLY A 38 -10.91 3.04 -6.22
CA GLY A 38 -10.34 2.25 -7.30
C GLY A 38 -8.90 1.85 -7.02
N ASP A 39 -8.24 1.41 -8.09
CA ASP A 39 -6.95 0.74 -8.02
C ASP A 39 -5.80 1.69 -7.70
N ILE A 40 -5.01 1.32 -6.70
CA ILE A 40 -3.73 1.94 -6.39
C ILE A 40 -2.60 0.93 -6.46
N LEU A 41 -1.48 1.37 -7.03
CA LEU A 41 -0.20 0.69 -6.96
C LEU A 41 0.44 0.99 -5.61
N ILE A 42 0.76 -0.05 -4.84
CA ILE A 42 1.49 0.09 -3.58
C ILE A 42 2.98 0.08 -3.88
N CYS A 43 3.62 1.15 -3.45
CA CYS A 43 5.06 1.33 -3.60
C CYS A 43 5.73 1.36 -2.22
N CYS A 44 6.94 0.84 -2.12
CA CYS A 44 7.78 1.03 -0.95
C CYS A 44 8.69 2.24 -1.16
N SER A 45 8.66 3.18 -0.23
CA SER A 45 9.46 4.40 -0.29
C SER A 45 10.94 4.08 -0.41
N ALA A 46 11.68 4.84 -1.21
CA ALA A 46 13.13 4.68 -1.38
C ALA A 46 13.92 4.81 -0.08
N GLY A 47 13.41 5.57 0.91
CA GLY A 47 14.03 5.71 2.24
C GLY A 47 13.67 4.60 3.23
N SER A 48 13.12 3.48 2.74
CA SER A 48 12.77 2.32 3.56
C SER A 48 13.97 1.41 3.82
N LYS A 49 13.93 0.63 4.90
CA LYS A 49 15.01 -0.26 5.31
C LYS A 49 14.67 -1.74 5.05
N SER A 50 14.17 -2.03 3.85
CA SER A 50 13.84 -3.38 3.39
C SER A 50 14.34 -3.60 1.97
N GLN A 51 14.39 -4.86 1.52
CA GLN A 51 14.73 -5.23 0.15
C GLN A 51 13.77 -4.65 -0.91
N HIS A 52 12.61 -4.12 -0.47
CA HIS A 52 11.59 -3.55 -1.34
C HIS A 52 11.77 -2.04 -1.57
N ALA A 53 12.74 -1.40 -0.92
CA ALA A 53 12.91 0.06 -0.98
C ALA A 53 13.00 0.56 -2.44
N GLY A 54 12.14 1.55 -2.77
CA GLY A 54 12.11 2.16 -4.10
C GLY A 54 11.36 1.34 -5.17
N LEU A 55 10.66 0.27 -4.79
CA LEU A 55 9.97 -0.61 -5.73
C LEU A 55 8.44 -0.48 -5.63
N ALA A 56 7.77 -0.72 -6.76
CA ALA A 56 6.35 -1.05 -6.83
C ALA A 56 6.14 -2.55 -6.55
N LEU A 57 5.16 -2.87 -5.69
CA LEU A 57 5.00 -4.21 -5.12
C LEU A 57 3.72 -4.94 -5.55
N CYS A 58 2.57 -4.31 -5.35
CA CYS A 58 1.27 -4.91 -5.62
C CYS A 58 0.23 -3.86 -5.98
N ILE A 59 -0.94 -4.32 -6.42
CA ILE A 59 -2.10 -3.47 -6.65
C ILE A 59 -3.19 -3.86 -5.64
N VAL A 60 -3.84 -2.86 -5.07
CA VAL A 60 -5.04 -3.01 -4.23
C VAL A 60 -6.07 -1.98 -4.65
N GLU A 61 -7.33 -2.19 -4.27
CA GLU A 61 -8.40 -1.23 -4.49
C GLU A 61 -8.73 -0.48 -3.19
N VAL A 62 -8.79 0.85 -3.25
CA VAL A 62 -9.35 1.68 -2.18
C VAL A 62 -10.86 1.73 -2.32
N VAL A 63 -11.58 0.97 -1.50
CA VAL A 63 -13.06 0.88 -1.57
C VAL A 63 -13.77 1.88 -0.67
N HIS A 64 -13.13 2.26 0.45
CA HIS A 64 -13.73 3.18 1.39
C HIS A 64 -12.67 3.91 2.23
N ILE A 65 -12.99 5.14 2.65
CA ILE A 65 -12.16 5.90 3.58
C ILE A 65 -13.07 6.47 4.67
N ARG A 66 -12.79 6.10 5.93
CA ARG A 66 -13.50 6.61 7.11
C ARG A 66 -12.53 6.95 8.24
N MET A 67 -13.03 7.56 9.32
CA MET A 67 -12.24 7.68 10.54
C MET A 67 -11.81 6.30 11.03
N MET A 68 -10.55 6.20 11.47
CA MET A 68 -10.03 4.98 12.06
C MET A 68 -10.70 4.73 13.41
N ALA A 69 -11.07 3.48 13.66
CA ALA A 69 -11.60 3.01 14.92
C ALA A 69 -10.62 2.02 15.56
N LYS A 70 -10.75 1.77 16.87
CA LYS A 70 -9.92 0.80 17.60
C LYS A 70 -9.95 -0.60 16.97
N VAL A 71 -11.09 -0.99 16.39
CA VAL A 71 -11.28 -2.29 15.72
C VAL A 71 -10.36 -2.46 14.50
N ASP A 72 -9.91 -1.35 13.90
CA ASP A 72 -9.10 -1.36 12.68
C ASP A 72 -7.62 -1.70 12.96
N GLU A 73 -7.16 -1.59 14.20
CA GLU A 73 -5.73 -1.66 14.54
C GLU A 73 -5.05 -2.93 14.05
N ARG A 74 -5.75 -4.07 14.15
CA ARG A 74 -5.25 -5.37 13.68
C ARG A 74 -4.98 -5.36 12.18
N ASP A 75 -5.98 -4.97 11.38
CA ASP A 75 -5.89 -4.94 9.91
C ASP A 75 -5.06 -3.76 9.40
N ALA A 76 -4.88 -2.72 10.23
CA ALA A 76 -3.97 -1.61 9.97
C ALA A 76 -2.52 -1.91 10.38
N CYS A 77 -2.31 -2.95 11.19
CA CYS A 77 -1.03 -3.28 11.80
C CYS A 77 -0.40 -2.10 12.58
N CYS A 78 -1.23 -1.22 13.13
CA CYS A 78 -0.80 -0.09 13.94
C CYS A 78 -1.91 0.35 14.89
N GLU A 79 -1.52 0.97 16.00
CA GLU A 79 -2.47 1.56 16.94
C GLU A 79 -3.21 2.75 16.33
N LEU A 80 -4.42 3.01 16.83
CA LEU A 80 -5.22 4.18 16.53
C LEU A 80 -4.47 5.43 16.99
N TYR A 81 -4.45 6.46 16.15
CA TYR A 81 -3.80 7.73 16.45
C TYR A 81 -4.69 8.93 16.05
N PRO A 82 -4.44 10.12 16.63
CA PRO A 82 -5.28 11.29 16.36
C PRO A 82 -5.38 11.63 14.87
N LYS A 83 -6.61 11.88 14.41
CA LYS A 83 -6.98 12.20 13.01
C LYS A 83 -6.67 11.09 12.00
N ALA A 84 -6.42 9.86 12.45
CA ALA A 84 -6.24 8.73 11.56
C ALA A 84 -7.51 8.42 10.77
N ARG A 85 -7.34 8.20 9.47
CA ARG A 85 -8.37 7.71 8.55
C ARG A 85 -7.96 6.34 8.04
N SER A 86 -8.88 5.38 8.14
CA SER A 86 -8.75 4.03 7.60
C SER A 86 -9.12 4.03 6.12
N TRP A 87 -8.17 3.68 5.29
CA TRP A 87 -8.33 3.41 3.87
C TRP A 87 -8.50 1.90 3.71
N ILE A 88 -9.73 1.46 3.44
CA ILE A 88 -10.08 0.04 3.34
C ILE A 88 -9.56 -0.49 2.00
N LEU A 89 -8.68 -1.48 2.05
CA LEU A 89 -8.04 -2.08 0.88
C LEU A 89 -8.68 -3.43 0.56
N LYS A 90 -9.05 -3.63 -0.70
CA LYS A 90 -9.57 -4.92 -1.23
C LYS A 90 -8.86 -5.28 -2.53
N ASN A 91 -9.25 -6.42 -3.12
CA ASN A 91 -8.84 -6.82 -4.47
C ASN A 91 -7.32 -6.76 -4.68
N HIS A 92 -6.61 -7.34 -3.71
CA HIS A 92 -5.17 -7.51 -3.78
C HIS A 92 -4.79 -8.26 -5.06
N ARG A 93 -3.74 -7.81 -5.74
CA ARG A 93 -3.24 -8.38 -7.00
C ARG A 93 -1.72 -8.27 -7.03
N SER A 94 -1.06 -9.36 -7.38
CA SER A 94 0.39 -9.42 -7.46
C SER A 94 0.88 -8.96 -8.82
N LEU A 95 2.08 -8.37 -8.85
CA LEU A 95 2.82 -8.10 -10.08
C LEU A 95 3.67 -9.32 -10.44
N SER A 96 3.88 -9.59 -11.73
CA SER A 96 4.77 -10.68 -12.17
C SER A 96 6.22 -10.46 -11.77
N ARG A 97 6.63 -9.19 -11.61
CA ARG A 97 7.89 -8.75 -11.01
C ARG A 97 7.71 -7.37 -10.41
N HIS A 98 8.52 -7.04 -9.41
CA HIS A 98 8.64 -5.68 -8.91
C HIS A 98 9.40 -4.79 -9.92
N PHE A 99 9.20 -3.47 -9.83
CA PHE A 99 9.92 -2.52 -10.68
C PHE A 99 10.21 -1.20 -9.95
N PRO A 100 11.30 -0.49 -10.31
CA PRO A 100 11.66 0.77 -9.66
C PRO A 100 10.60 1.87 -9.87
N VAL A 101 10.39 2.69 -8.84
CA VAL A 101 9.48 3.83 -8.90
C VAL A 101 10.05 5.03 -8.15
N LYS A 102 9.91 6.22 -8.74
CA LYS A 102 10.19 7.47 -8.05
C LYS A 102 8.95 7.89 -7.26
N GLY A 103 8.97 7.66 -5.95
CA GLY A 103 7.87 8.02 -5.05
C GLY A 103 7.65 9.53 -4.96
N THR A 104 6.42 9.94 -4.65
CA THR A 104 6.01 11.34 -4.40
C THR A 104 5.09 11.39 -3.18
N LEU A 105 4.97 12.56 -2.53
CA LEU A 105 4.01 12.77 -1.44
C LEU A 105 2.57 12.72 -1.97
N GLY A 106 1.68 12.06 -1.23
CA GLY A 106 0.27 11.90 -1.62
C GLY A 106 0.05 10.74 -2.61
N LEU A 107 -1.07 10.80 -3.32
CA LEU A 107 -1.30 9.93 -4.49
C LEU A 107 -0.63 10.55 -5.72
N TYR A 108 -0.01 9.70 -6.54
CA TYR A 108 0.67 10.12 -7.77
C TYR A 108 0.45 9.11 -8.88
N ASP A 109 0.72 9.49 -10.12
CA ASP A 109 0.55 8.61 -11.27
C ASP A 109 1.84 7.85 -11.59
N VAL A 110 1.70 6.56 -11.88
CA VAL A 110 2.78 5.66 -12.30
C VAL A 110 2.32 4.87 -13.51
N GLU A 111 3.19 4.76 -14.51
CA GLU A 111 3.02 3.82 -15.62
C GLU A 111 3.60 2.47 -15.24
N ILE A 112 2.81 1.41 -15.40
CA ILE A 112 3.29 0.05 -15.23
C ILE A 112 4.03 -0.35 -16.52
N PRO A 113 5.28 -0.85 -16.44
CA PRO A 113 5.98 -1.37 -17.61
C PRO A 113 5.16 -2.44 -18.33
N LYS A 114 5.13 -2.40 -19.67
CA LYS A 114 4.28 -3.28 -20.50
C LYS A 114 4.52 -4.78 -20.27
N ASP A 115 5.72 -5.14 -19.83
CA ASP A 115 6.11 -6.53 -19.54
C ASP A 115 5.67 -7.02 -18.16
N VAL A 116 5.24 -6.12 -17.27
CA VAL A 116 4.75 -6.46 -15.92
C VAL A 116 3.28 -6.87 -16.00
N LYS A 117 2.99 -8.14 -15.72
CA LYS A 117 1.64 -8.70 -15.71
C LYS A 117 1.01 -8.56 -14.32
N ILE A 118 -0.29 -8.28 -14.28
CA ILE A 118 -1.07 -8.24 -13.04
C ILE A 118 -1.78 -9.59 -12.88
N LYS A 119 -1.59 -10.24 -11.72
CA LYS A 119 -2.20 -11.54 -11.40
C LYS A 119 -3.26 -11.37 -10.30
N PRO A 120 -4.48 -11.93 -10.46
CA PRO A 120 -5.46 -12.00 -9.37
C PRO A 120 -4.88 -12.75 -8.17
N THR A 121 -5.25 -12.36 -6.94
CA THR A 121 -4.94 -13.19 -5.76
C THR A 121 -5.76 -14.47 -5.87
N GLY A 122 -5.10 -15.63 -5.97
CA GLY A 122 -5.75 -16.94 -6.07
C GLY A 122 -5.16 -17.94 -7.09
N LEU A 123 -4.06 -17.62 -7.78
CA LEU A 123 -3.36 -18.54 -8.67
C LEU A 123 -1.88 -18.63 -8.26
N PHE A 124 -1.60 -19.45 -7.27
CA PHE A 124 -0.28 -20.04 -7.04
C PHE A 124 -0.37 -21.53 -7.39
#